data_AF-A0A7D5LAT9-F1
#
_entry.id   AF-A0A7D5LAT9-F1
#
_cell.length_a   1.000
_cell.length_b   1.000
_cell.length_c   1.000
_cell.angle_alpha   90.00
_cell.angle_beta   90.00
_cell.angle_gamma   90.00
#
_symmetry.space_group_name_H-M   'P 1'
#
loop_
_entity.id
_entity.type
_entity.pdbx_description
1 polymer ?
#
loop_
_entity_poly.entity_id
_entity_poly.type
_entity_poly.pdbx_seq_one_letter_code
_entity_poly.pdbx_strand_id
1 'polypeptide(L)'
;MTHWEDGEYADPDADVVDNTDSEQYRKYPSVHPKYYLAKDSWDKDLRTDPDVIEVVERLEDDANADLADLKIVEVPEGVEWKIDEYDGAEHIAEKHRTWS
;
A
#
# COMPACT_ATOMS: atom_id res chain seq x y z
N MET A 1 11.80 18.27 8.13
CA MET A 1 11.60 17.74 9.49
C MET A 1 10.09 17.71 9.67
N THR A 2 9.44 16.70 9.09
CA THR A 2 7.99 16.52 9.22
C THR A 2 7.75 15.86 10.57
N HIS A 3 7.17 16.66 11.45
CA HIS A 3 6.76 16.27 12.79
C HIS A 3 5.39 15.65 12.64
N TRP A 4 5.32 14.32 12.60
CA TRP A 4 4.07 13.56 12.64
C TRP A 4 3.56 13.52 14.08
N GLU A 5 3.24 14.69 14.63
CA GLU A 5 2.22 14.76 15.66
C GLU A 5 0.90 14.60 14.93
N ASP A 6 0.20 13.50 15.21
CA ASP A 6 -1.26 13.31 15.12
C ASP A 6 -1.53 11.81 14.89
N GLY A 7 -1.25 11.02 15.92
CA GLY A 7 -1.52 9.58 15.99
C GLY A 7 -3.02 9.24 16.17
N GLU A 8 -3.93 10.02 15.59
CA GLU A 8 -5.38 9.83 15.71
C GLU A 8 -6.07 9.44 14.40
N TYR A 9 -5.31 9.04 13.36
CA TYR A 9 -5.89 8.65 12.05
C TYR A 9 -5.82 7.15 11.74
N ALA A 10 -5.36 6.32 12.68
CA ALA A 10 -5.53 4.88 12.52
C ALA A 10 -6.97 4.55 12.87
N ASP A 11 -7.75 4.08 11.90
CA ASP A 11 -9.04 3.43 12.17
C ASP A 11 -8.82 2.42 13.32
N PRO A 12 -9.46 2.64 14.49
CA PRO A 12 -9.26 1.79 15.65
C PRO A 12 -9.72 0.34 15.43
N ASP A 13 -10.55 0.12 14.41
CA ASP A 13 -11.12 -1.17 14.05
C ASP A 13 -10.39 -1.82 12.85
N ALA A 14 -9.34 -1.19 12.29
CA ALA A 14 -8.55 -1.78 11.20
C ALA A 14 -7.86 -3.08 11.63
N ASP A 15 -8.04 -4.13 10.82
CA ASP A 15 -7.35 -5.41 10.98
C ASP A 15 -5.85 -5.25 10.65
N VAL A 16 -5.04 -4.92 11.67
CA VAL A 16 -3.60 -4.71 11.51
C VAL A 16 -2.77 -5.98 11.76
N VAL A 17 -1.65 -6.06 11.05
CA VAL A 17 -0.58 -7.03 11.30
C VAL A 17 0.40 -6.47 12.32
N ASP A 18 0.56 -7.17 13.45
CA ASP A 18 1.64 -6.91 14.40
C ASP A 18 2.99 -7.41 13.87
N ASN A 19 3.92 -6.48 13.67
CA ASN A 19 5.26 -6.73 13.12
C ASN A 19 6.36 -6.73 14.19
N THR A 20 6.00 -6.62 15.48
CA THR A 20 6.96 -6.51 16.59
C THR A 20 7.89 -7.72 16.73
N ASP A 21 7.46 -8.89 16.25
CA ASP A 21 8.25 -10.12 16.27
C ASP A 21 9.13 -10.34 15.03
N SER A 22 9.08 -9.45 14.03
CA SER A 22 9.93 -9.56 12.84
C SER A 22 11.39 -9.23 13.15
N GLU A 23 12.31 -9.83 12.38
CA GLU A 23 13.73 -9.48 12.48
C GLU A 23 13.98 -8.01 12.16
N GLN A 24 13.24 -7.46 11.19
CA GLN A 24 13.36 -6.08 10.75
C GLN A 24 13.03 -5.10 11.89
N TYR A 25 11.88 -5.30 12.55
CA TYR A 25 11.48 -4.48 13.69
C TYR A 25 12.45 -4.61 14.86
N ARG A 26 12.87 -5.84 15.20
CA ARG A 26 13.86 -6.07 16.28
C ARG A 26 15.19 -5.37 16.00
N LYS A 27 15.61 -5.29 14.73
CA LYS A 27 16.87 -4.67 14.34
C LYS A 27 16.78 -3.14 14.26
N TYR A 28 15.66 -2.59 13.78
CA TYR A 28 15.48 -1.15 13.61
C TYR A 28 14.06 -0.68 14.01
N PRO A 29 13.72 -0.68 15.31
CA PRO A 29 12.36 -0.34 15.78
C PRO A 29 11.98 1.13 15.57
N SER A 30 12.96 2.02 15.32
CA SER A 30 12.72 3.44 15.05
C SER A 30 12.32 3.75 13.61
N VAL A 31 12.51 2.80 12.68
CA VAL A 31 12.23 3.00 11.24
C VAL A 31 11.13 2.07 10.74
N HIS A 32 10.91 0.93 11.40
CA HIS A 32 9.81 0.02 11.07
C HIS A 32 8.65 0.27 12.03
N PRO A 33 7.44 0.61 11.54
CA PRO A 33 6.26 0.69 12.38
C PRO A 33 5.96 -0.67 13.04
N LYS A 34 5.35 -0.61 14.23
CA LYS A 34 4.90 -1.79 14.98
C LYS A 34 3.74 -2.51 14.30
N TYR A 35 2.87 -1.77 13.62
CA TYR A 35 1.67 -2.27 12.95
C TYR A 35 1.71 -1.90 11.47
N TYR A 36 1.33 -2.84 10.63
CA TYR A 36 1.12 -2.64 9.19
C TYR A 36 -0.29 -3.09 8.83
N LEU A 37 -0.86 -2.53 7.76
CA LEU A 37 -2.13 -3.02 7.21
C LEU A 37 -1.97 -4.40 6.54
N ALA A 38 -0.79 -4.71 5.99
CA ALA A 38 -0.49 -6.04 5.47
C ALA A 38 0.98 -6.42 5.68
N LYS A 39 1.27 -7.73 5.61
CA LYS A 39 2.64 -8.25 5.67
C LYS A 39 3.46 -7.90 4.43
N ASP A 40 2.81 -7.73 3.29
CA ASP A 40 3.44 -7.48 2.01
C ASP A 40 2.73 -6.33 1.29
N SER A 41 3.49 -5.34 0.82
CA SER A 41 2.96 -4.20 0.06
C SER A 41 2.44 -4.60 -1.33
N TRP A 42 2.76 -5.81 -1.78
CA TRP A 42 2.29 -6.41 -3.02
C TRP A 42 1.00 -7.21 -2.83
N ASP A 43 0.47 -7.27 -1.61
CA ASP A 43 -0.80 -7.91 -1.34
C ASP A 43 -1.93 -7.20 -2.10
N LYS A 44 -2.66 -7.96 -2.91
CA LYS A 44 -3.76 -7.43 -3.70
C LYS A 44 -4.90 -6.96 -2.81
N ASP A 45 -5.14 -7.66 -1.70
CA ASP A 45 -6.23 -7.34 -0.79
C ASP A 45 -6.00 -5.94 -0.21
N LEU A 46 -4.75 -5.62 0.17
CA LEU A 46 -4.35 -4.27 0.60
C LEU A 46 -4.53 -3.20 -0.49
N ARG A 47 -4.19 -3.53 -1.74
CA ARG A 47 -4.23 -2.57 -2.86
C ARG A 47 -5.64 -2.30 -3.38
N THR A 48 -6.59 -3.13 -2.99
CA THR A 48 -8.03 -2.96 -3.24
C THR A 48 -8.83 -2.64 -1.98
N ASP A 49 -8.14 -2.40 -0.86
CA ASP A 49 -8.79 -2.12 0.41
C ASP A 49 -9.60 -0.81 0.32
N PRO A 50 -10.89 -0.80 0.71
CA PRO A 50 -11.75 0.36 0.57
C PRO A 50 -11.25 1.56 1.37
N ASP A 51 -10.62 1.35 2.53
CA ASP A 51 -10.12 2.45 3.36
C ASP A 51 -8.89 3.09 2.71
N VAL A 52 -8.03 2.26 2.08
CA VAL A 52 -6.89 2.75 1.30
C VAL A 52 -7.37 3.57 0.10
N ILE A 53 -8.37 3.07 -0.63
CA ILE A 53 -8.97 3.79 -1.76
C ILE A 53 -9.57 5.12 -1.28
N GLU A 54 -10.39 5.12 -0.23
CA GLU A 54 -11.01 6.34 0.30
C GLU A 54 -9.98 7.39 0.71
N VAL A 55 -8.90 6.97 1.38
CA VAL A 55 -7.81 7.88 1.76
C VAL A 55 -7.15 8.51 0.53
N VAL A 56 -6.86 7.72 -0.50
CA VAL A 56 -6.24 8.21 -1.74
C VAL A 56 -7.20 9.14 -2.51
N GLU A 57 -8.48 8.81 -2.58
CA GLU A 57 -9.50 9.70 -3.20
C GLU A 57 -9.64 11.03 -2.45
N ARG A 58 -9.60 10.99 -1.11
CA ARG A 58 -9.82 12.17 -0.27
C ARG A 58 -8.61 13.09 -0.19
N LEU A 59 -7.41 12.52 -0.12
CA LEU A 59 -6.18 13.28 0.06
C LEU A 59 -5.50 13.65 -1.27
N GLU A 60 -5.84 12.98 -2.36
CA GLU A 60 -5.26 13.23 -3.68
C GLU A 60 -3.72 13.27 -3.61
N ASP A 61 -3.09 14.37 -4.04
CA ASP A 61 -1.65 14.57 -4.04
C ASP A 61 -1.02 14.52 -2.63
N ASP A 62 -1.78 14.83 -1.58
CA ASP A 62 -1.28 14.80 -0.19
C ASP A 62 -1.09 13.36 0.33
N ALA A 63 -1.67 12.35 -0.36
CA ALA A 63 -1.39 10.94 -0.07
C ALA A 63 -0.02 10.49 -0.59
N ASN A 64 0.59 11.26 -1.50
CA ASN A 64 1.86 10.89 -2.12
C ASN A 64 3.03 11.14 -1.18
N ALA A 65 3.95 10.16 -1.11
CA ALA A 65 5.30 10.42 -0.64
C ALA A 65 6.12 11.19 -1.70
N ASP A 66 7.29 11.71 -1.32
CA ASP A 66 8.16 12.54 -2.19
C ASP A 66 8.47 11.97 -3.58
N LEU A 67 8.39 10.64 -3.75
CA LEU A 67 8.68 9.91 -5.00
C LEU A 67 7.51 9.05 -5.47
N ALA A 68 6.29 9.32 -5.01
CA ALA A 68 5.08 8.57 -5.36
C ALA A 68 4.11 9.42 -6.21
N ASP A 69 3.34 8.74 -7.04
CA ASP A 69 2.23 9.28 -7.83
C ASP A 69 1.10 8.23 -7.81
N LEU A 70 0.34 8.21 -6.71
CA LEU A 70 -0.72 7.22 -6.45
C LEU A 70 -1.92 7.46 -7.36
N LYS A 71 -2.46 6.37 -7.92
CA LYS A 71 -3.60 6.39 -8.84
C LYS A 71 -4.57 5.27 -8.53
N ILE A 72 -5.85 5.58 -8.62
CA ILE A 72 -6.93 4.58 -8.58
C ILE A 72 -7.28 4.21 -10.01
N VAL A 73 -7.34 2.90 -10.27
CA VAL A 73 -7.63 2.35 -11.59
C VAL A 73 -8.80 1.39 -11.47
N GLU A 74 -9.85 1.62 -12.25
CA GLU A 74 -10.97 0.69 -12.36
C GLU A 74 -10.58 -0.46 -13.30
N VAL A 75 -10.55 -1.69 -12.78
CA VAL A 75 -10.33 -2.89 -13.57
C VAL A 75 -11.69 -3.51 -13.91
N PRO A 76 -11.98 -3.82 -15.18
CA PRO A 76 -13.25 -4.44 -15.56
C PRO A 76 -13.49 -5.77 -14.85
N GLU A 77 -14.75 -6.09 -14.59
CA GLU A 77 -15.13 -7.37 -13.97
C GLU A 77 -14.61 -8.57 -14.78
N GLY A 78 -14.08 -9.57 -14.07
CA GLY A 78 -13.57 -10.80 -14.68
C GLY A 78 -12.18 -10.68 -15.33
N VAL A 79 -11.57 -9.49 -15.32
CA VAL A 79 -10.18 -9.32 -15.79
C VAL A 79 -9.21 -9.65 -14.66
N GLU A 80 -8.38 -10.68 -14.86
CA GLU A 80 -7.23 -10.90 -13.98
C GLU A 80 -6.17 -9.82 -14.22
N TRP A 81 -5.73 -9.17 -13.17
CA TRP A 81 -4.68 -8.15 -13.21
C TRP A 81 -3.51 -8.49 -12.30
N LYS A 82 -2.39 -7.79 -12.48
CA LYS A 82 -1.23 -7.79 -11.60
C LYS A 82 -0.68 -6.37 -11.47
N ILE A 83 0.09 -6.12 -10.41
CA ILE A 83 0.98 -4.97 -10.35
C ILE A 83 2.22 -5.35 -11.15
N ASP A 84 2.65 -4.49 -12.05
CA ASP A 84 3.91 -4.63 -12.81
C ASP A 84 4.75 -3.39 -12.55
N GLU A 85 6.06 -3.57 -12.37
CA GLU A 85 6.99 -2.46 -12.24
C GLU A 85 7.89 -2.33 -13.48
N TYR A 86 8.09 -1.10 -13.93
CA TYR A 86 9.13 -0.78 -14.91
C TYR A 86 9.91 0.43 -14.43
N ASP A 87 11.22 0.25 -14.20
CA ASP A 87 12.14 1.32 -13.77
C ASP A 87 11.69 2.05 -12.49
N GLY A 88 11.11 1.30 -11.54
CA GLY A 88 10.62 1.83 -10.26
C GLY A 88 9.23 2.46 -10.33
N ALA A 89 8.59 2.53 -11.49
CA ALA A 89 7.20 2.95 -11.64
C ALA A 89 6.27 1.71 -11.67
N GLU A 90 5.46 1.56 -10.62
CA GLU A 90 4.40 0.55 -10.56
C GLU A 90 3.19 0.97 -11.40
N HIS A 91 2.57 0.00 -12.09
CA HIS A 91 1.30 0.18 -12.78
C HIS A 91 0.47 -1.10 -12.74
N ILE A 92 -0.85 -0.97 -12.91
CA ILE A 92 -1.75 -2.12 -13.05
C ILE A 92 -1.69 -2.63 -14.49
N ALA A 93 -1.42 -3.91 -14.66
CA ALA A 93 -1.39 -4.58 -15.96
C ALA A 93 -2.33 -5.78 -15.97
N GLU A 94 -3.03 -5.99 -17.09
CA GLU A 94 -3.78 -7.21 -17.31
C GLU A 94 -2.83 -8.42 -17.39
N LYS A 95 -3.23 -9.52 -16.76
CA LYS A 95 -2.47 -10.77 -16.79
C LYS A 95 -2.75 -11.51 -18.08
N HIS A 96 -1.92 -11.30 -19.09
CA HIS A 96 -2.01 -12.02 -20.35
C HIS A 96 -1.22 -13.33 -20.36
N ARG A 97 -1.67 -14.28 -21.19
CA ARG A 97 -0.93 -15.50 -21.49
C ARG A 97 0.12 -15.21 -22.57
N THR A 98 1.35 -15.63 -22.34
CA THR A 98 2.45 -15.48 -23.30
C THR A 98 2.83 -16.85 -23.88
N TRP A 99 3.31 -16.85 -25.14
CA TRP A 99 3.82 -18.02 -25.84
C TRP A 99 5.17 -17.66 -26.48
N SER A 100 6.06 -18.65 -26.62
CA SER A 100 7.39 -18.51 -27.23
C SER A 100 7.53 -19.41 -28.46
#